data_AF-E6J0H9-F1
#
_entry.id   AF-E6J0H9-F1
#
_cell.length_a   1.000
_cell.length_b   1.000
_cell.length_c   1.000
_cell.angle_alpha   90.00
_cell.angle_beta   90.00
_cell.angle_gamma   90.00
#
_symmetry.space_group_name_H-M   'P 1'
#
loop_
_entity.id
_entity.type
_entity.pdbx_description
1 polymer ?
#
loop_
_entity_poly.entity_id
_entity_poly.type
_entity_poly.pdbx_seq_one_letter_code
_entity_poly.pdbx_strand_id
1 'polypeptide(L)'
;MDENIAYQILNKHQNQYYSEDGQFVVEYTYFPIGRRGKEFLDAFNLIFGQHGKTVTFNDIEYKVVNGRYGFYDGGVIDSFLSVHYARAYLKEPTQVRVSAGEGTVSANQVTIYSDSIAQIKAERFMYADELNNTQLLNVLNQILEELEAEKDPSDENLKFLKNVARSTSELAGFAANMITILSPFL
;
A
#
# COMPACT_ATOMS: atom_id res chain seq x y z
N MET A 1 -12.22 9.31 17.01
CA MET A 1 -11.18 10.30 17.33
C MET A 1 -11.19 11.34 16.23
N ASP A 2 -11.02 12.63 16.54
CA ASP A 2 -10.92 13.70 15.52
C ASP A 2 -9.55 13.67 14.83
N GLU A 3 -9.47 14.05 13.55
CA GLU A 3 -8.21 14.03 12.80
C GLU A 3 -7.15 14.99 13.38
N ASN A 4 -7.54 16.17 13.86
CA ASN A 4 -6.58 17.10 14.47
C ASN A 4 -5.98 16.50 15.75
N ILE A 5 -6.82 15.80 16.53
CA ILE A 5 -6.36 15.09 17.74
C ILE A 5 -5.43 13.94 17.34
N ALA A 6 -5.75 13.20 16.27
CA ALA A 6 -4.89 12.13 15.77
C ALA A 6 -3.52 12.64 15.31
N TYR A 7 -3.47 13.73 14.53
CA TYR A 7 -2.20 14.36 14.15
C TYR A 7 -1.40 14.85 15.37
N GLN A 8 -2.05 15.44 16.38
CA GLN A 8 -1.37 15.84 17.61
C GLN A 8 -0.77 14.66 18.38
N ILE A 9 -1.44 13.50 18.37
CA ILE A 9 -0.92 12.27 18.98
C ILE A 9 0.27 11.76 18.18
N LEU A 10 0.15 11.66 16.85
CA LEU A 10 1.20 11.17 15.96
C LEU A 10 2.47 12.03 16.01
N ASN A 11 2.33 13.36 16.00
CA ASN A 11 3.47 14.29 16.03
C ASN A 11 4.34 14.13 17.28
N LYS A 12 3.77 13.69 18.42
CA LYS A 12 4.53 13.42 19.65
C LYS A 12 5.37 12.14 19.59
N HIS A 13 5.03 11.25 18.66
CA HIS A 13 5.63 9.93 18.49
C HIS A 13 6.49 9.86 17.23
N GLN A 14 6.59 10.96 16.47
CA GLN A 14 7.39 11.02 15.26
C GLN A 14 8.88 10.87 15.60
N ASN A 15 9.53 9.91 14.95
CA ASN A 15 10.95 9.63 15.12
C ASN A 15 11.77 10.30 14.01
N GLN A 16 11.46 9.94 12.76
CA GLN A 16 12.18 10.42 11.59
C GLN A 16 11.26 10.47 10.38
N TYR A 17 11.66 11.22 9.36
CA TYR A 17 11.03 11.19 8.06
C TYR A 17 12.11 11.27 6.98
N TYR A 18 11.97 10.49 5.93
CA TYR A 18 12.98 10.36 4.88
C TYR A 18 12.33 9.88 3.58
N SER A 19 13.11 9.83 2.49
CA SER A 19 12.66 9.26 1.21
C SER A 19 13.32 7.91 0.99
N GLU A 20 12.53 6.90 0.60
CA GLU A 20 12.95 5.52 0.32
C GLU A 20 12.21 5.06 -0.93
N ASP A 21 12.95 4.60 -1.95
CA ASP A 21 12.39 4.10 -3.22
C ASP A 21 11.34 5.03 -3.88
N GLY A 22 11.56 6.34 -3.80
CA GLY A 22 10.66 7.35 -4.39
C GLY A 22 9.39 7.61 -3.57
N GLN A 23 9.26 7.00 -2.38
CA GLN A 23 8.19 7.25 -1.42
C GLN A 23 8.71 8.06 -0.25
N PHE A 24 7.87 8.93 0.28
CA PHE A 24 8.13 9.65 1.52
C PHE A 24 7.69 8.78 2.70
N VAL A 25 8.61 8.47 3.61
CA VAL A 25 8.36 7.63 4.77
C VAL A 25 8.37 8.49 6.02
N VAL A 26 7.33 8.38 6.84
CA VAL A 26 7.28 8.94 8.20
C VAL A 26 7.31 7.79 9.19
N GLU A 27 8.37 7.75 9.99
CA GLU A 27 8.54 6.75 11.04
C GLU A 27 8.16 7.32 12.40
N TYR A 28 7.47 6.50 13.17
CA TYR A 28 7.01 6.77 14.51
C TYR A 28 7.53 5.71 15.47
N THR A 29 7.77 6.09 16.72
CA THR A 29 8.04 5.18 17.82
C THR A 29 6.91 5.24 18.84
N TYR A 30 6.47 4.08 19.33
CA TYR A 30 5.40 4.01 20.33
C TYR A 30 5.61 2.83 21.26
N PHE A 31 5.04 2.93 22.47
CA PHE A 31 4.92 1.78 23.36
C PHE A 31 3.56 1.12 23.13
N PRO A 32 3.50 -0.17 22.77
CA PRO A 32 2.24 -0.81 22.40
C PRO A 32 1.29 -1.02 23.58
N ILE A 33 1.83 -1.14 24.80
CA ILE A 33 1.04 -1.40 26.00
C ILE A 33 0.54 -0.11 26.63
N GLY A 34 -0.72 -0.15 27.07
CA GLY A 34 -1.35 0.90 27.86
C GLY A 34 -2.13 1.88 27.01
N ARG A 35 -2.77 2.84 27.70
CA ARG A 35 -3.71 3.78 27.09
C ARG A 35 -3.07 4.60 25.96
N ARG A 36 -1.82 5.04 26.15
CA ARG A 36 -1.09 5.84 25.15
C ARG A 36 -0.77 5.06 23.89
N GLY A 37 -0.41 3.77 24.01
CA GLY A 37 -0.18 2.90 22.87
C GLY A 37 -1.43 2.66 22.04
N LYS A 38 -2.56 2.42 22.72
CA LYS A 38 -3.86 2.29 22.05
C LYS A 38 -4.27 3.59 21.34
N GLU A 39 -4.15 4.73 22.03
CA GLU A 39 -4.43 6.05 21.44
C GLU A 39 -3.54 6.33 20.22
N PHE A 40 -2.28 5.92 20.24
CA PHE A 40 -1.39 6.00 19.08
C PHE A 40 -1.88 5.13 17.92
N LEU A 41 -2.19 3.85 18.15
CA LEU A 41 -2.65 2.95 17.09
C LEU A 41 -3.98 3.40 16.48
N ASP A 42 -4.90 3.90 17.30
CA ASP A 42 -6.17 4.45 16.83
C ASP A 42 -5.93 5.69 15.95
N ALA A 43 -5.01 6.58 16.35
CA ALA A 43 -4.61 7.74 15.55
C ALA A 43 -3.91 7.34 14.24
N PHE A 44 -2.98 6.39 14.30
CA PHE A 44 -2.22 5.90 13.16
C PHE A 44 -3.14 5.29 12.11
N ASN A 45 -4.07 4.41 12.52
CA ASN A 45 -5.03 3.80 11.61
C ASN A 45 -6.02 4.80 11.03
N LEU A 46 -6.44 5.81 11.81
CA LEU A 46 -7.32 6.86 11.31
C LEU A 46 -6.67 7.67 10.18
N ILE A 47 -5.37 7.97 10.28
CA ILE A 47 -4.67 8.82 9.30
C ILE A 47 -4.08 7.99 8.15
N PHE A 48 -3.46 6.85 8.42
CA PHE A 48 -2.68 6.07 7.45
C PHE A 48 -3.27 4.69 7.12
N GLY A 49 -4.40 4.30 7.71
CA GLY A 49 -5.03 2.99 7.45
C GLY A 49 -5.73 2.90 6.09
N GLN A 50 -5.96 4.03 5.42
CA GLN A 50 -6.65 4.08 4.13
C GLN A 50 -5.68 4.54 3.02
N HIS A 51 -5.43 3.66 2.05
CA HIS A 51 -4.70 3.99 0.83
C HIS A 51 -5.40 5.10 0.04
N GLY A 52 -4.63 6.01 -0.58
CA GLY A 52 -5.13 7.12 -1.40
C GLY A 52 -5.74 8.29 -0.61
N LYS A 53 -5.86 8.18 0.73
CA LYS A 53 -6.28 9.28 1.60
C LYS A 53 -5.29 10.45 1.46
N THR A 54 -5.81 11.66 1.33
CA THR A 54 -4.98 12.87 1.36
C THR A 54 -4.62 13.16 2.81
N VAL A 55 -3.34 13.37 3.07
CA VAL A 55 -2.82 13.79 4.38
C VAL A 55 -1.89 14.98 4.16
N THR A 56 -1.82 15.89 5.13
CA THR A 56 -0.93 17.04 5.05
C THR A 56 0.19 16.87 6.06
N PHE A 57 1.43 17.02 5.59
CA PHE A 57 2.62 16.90 6.42
C PHE A 57 3.58 18.04 6.07
N ASN A 58 4.00 18.83 7.06
CA ASN A 58 4.82 20.03 6.85
C ASN A 58 4.27 20.97 5.76
N ASP A 59 2.96 21.24 5.78
CA ASP A 59 2.24 22.06 4.81
C ASP A 59 2.27 21.56 3.35
N ILE A 60 2.73 20.32 3.14
CA ILE A 60 2.71 19.64 1.85
C ILE A 60 1.63 18.56 1.91
N GLU A 61 0.76 18.53 0.90
CA GLU A 61 -0.20 17.43 0.75
C GLU A 61 0.53 16.19 0.25
N TYR A 62 0.11 15.03 0.73
CA TYR A 62 0.56 13.70 0.33
C TYR A 62 -0.64 12.77 0.18
N LYS A 63 -0.44 11.68 -0.57
CA LYS A 63 -1.34 10.55 -0.67
C LYS A 63 -0.77 9.38 0.10
N VAL A 64 -1.57 8.78 0.97
CA VAL A 64 -1.18 7.59 1.73
C VAL A 64 -1.02 6.40 0.78
N VAL A 65 0.18 5.84 0.73
CA VAL A 65 0.46 4.58 0.03
C VAL A 65 0.19 3.41 0.95
N ASN A 66 0.68 3.44 2.20
CA ASN A 66 0.44 2.39 3.19
C ASN A 66 0.80 2.85 4.61
N GLY A 67 0.21 2.23 5.63
CA GLY A 67 0.65 2.33 7.01
C GLY A 67 1.01 0.95 7.56
N ARG A 68 2.20 0.79 8.14
CA ARG A 68 2.63 -0.47 8.78
C ARG A 68 3.09 -0.19 10.21
N TYR A 69 2.80 -1.07 11.15
CA TYR A 69 3.19 -0.91 12.56
C TYR A 69 3.50 -2.27 13.21
N GLY A 70 4.07 -2.23 14.41
CA GLY A 70 4.39 -3.43 15.21
C GLY A 70 5.79 -4.00 14.94
N PHE A 71 6.66 -3.23 14.28
CA PHE A 71 8.07 -3.61 14.13
C PHE A 71 8.80 -3.35 15.46
N TYR A 72 9.70 -4.24 15.87
CA TYR A 72 10.55 -4.03 17.04
C TYR A 72 11.88 -4.75 16.83
N ASP A 73 12.97 -4.17 17.33
CA ASP A 73 14.28 -4.81 17.37
C ASP A 73 14.45 -5.51 18.73
N GLY A 74 14.24 -6.82 18.79
CA GLY A 74 14.39 -7.60 20.02
C GLY A 74 13.90 -9.05 19.94
N GLY A 75 14.00 -9.79 21.04
CA GLY A 75 13.45 -11.14 21.16
C GLY A 75 11.95 -11.15 21.47
N VAL A 76 11.26 -12.26 21.15
CA VAL A 76 9.79 -12.40 21.27
C VAL A 76 9.24 -12.06 22.67
N ILE A 77 9.99 -12.37 23.73
CA ILE A 77 9.59 -12.15 25.13
C ILE A 77 9.72 -10.67 25.54
N ASP A 78 10.62 -9.91 24.91
CA ASP A 78 10.87 -8.49 25.21
C ASP A 78 9.94 -7.55 24.43
N SER A 79 9.22 -8.07 23.43
CA SER A 79 8.37 -7.30 22.52
C SER A 79 7.35 -6.41 23.23
N PHE A 80 6.81 -6.83 24.38
CA PHE A 80 5.78 -6.08 25.11
C PHE A 80 6.32 -4.90 25.94
N LEU A 81 7.60 -4.94 26.31
CA LEU A 81 8.27 -3.90 27.10
C LEU A 81 9.20 -3.02 26.25
N SER A 82 9.23 -3.25 24.95
CA SER A 82 10.10 -2.56 24.01
C SER A 82 9.37 -1.45 23.26
N VAL A 83 10.15 -0.51 22.76
CA VAL A 83 9.67 0.51 21.82
C VAL A 83 9.38 -0.18 20.48
N HIS A 84 8.21 0.10 19.92
CA HIS A 84 7.78 -0.36 18.61
C HIS A 84 7.88 0.76 17.59
N TYR A 85 8.04 0.39 16.33
CA TYR A 85 8.05 1.30 15.20
C TYR A 85 6.78 1.16 14.37
N ALA A 86 6.35 2.29 13.81
CA ALA A 86 5.35 2.37 12.76
C ALA A 86 5.86 3.25 11.62
N ARG A 87 5.52 2.89 10.39
CA ARG A 87 5.94 3.58 9.16
C ARG A 87 4.72 3.91 8.30
N ALA A 88 4.55 5.18 8.01
CA ALA A 88 3.60 5.67 7.03
C ALA A 88 4.34 5.98 5.73
N TYR A 89 3.89 5.37 4.64
CA TYR A 89 4.42 5.56 3.30
C TYR A 89 3.49 6.49 2.55
N LEU A 90 4.04 7.58 2.03
CA LEU A 90 3.35 8.71 1.45
C LEU A 90 3.94 9.00 0.06
N LYS A 91 3.11 9.46 -0.88
CA LYS A 91 3.60 10.02 -2.16
C LYS A 91 3.08 11.44 -2.34
N GLU A 92 3.89 12.32 -2.91
CA GLU A 92 3.39 13.65 -3.28
C GLU A 92 2.24 13.49 -4.30
N PRO A 93 1.17 14.30 -4.19
CA PRO A 93 0.17 14.39 -5.23
C PRO A 93 0.90 14.94 -6.45
N THR A 94 0.92 14.16 -7.52
CA THR A 94 1.52 14.57 -8.78
C THR A 94 0.81 15.85 -9.25
N GLN A 95 1.41 17.03 -9.00
CA GLN A 95 0.92 18.27 -9.58
C GLN A 95 1.23 18.20 -11.06
N VAL A 96 0.26 17.72 -11.85
CA VAL A 96 0.34 17.78 -13.30
C VAL A 96 0.29 19.25 -13.71
N ARG A 97 1.46 19.89 -13.85
CA ARG A 97 1.57 21.07 -14.71
C ARG A 97 1.34 20.60 -16.13
N VAL A 98 0.15 20.91 -16.63
CA VAL A 98 -0.22 20.71 -18.03
C VAL A 98 0.63 21.67 -18.88
N SER A 99 1.84 21.23 -19.23
CA SER A 99 2.57 21.78 -20.36
C SER A 99 2.28 20.85 -21.53
N ALA A 100 1.54 21.37 -22.51
CA ALA A 100 1.23 20.69 -23.75
C ALA A 100 2.55 20.29 -24.44
N GLY A 101 2.87 18.99 -24.45
CA GLY A 101 4.05 18.46 -25.10
C GLY A 101 4.42 17.09 -24.55
N GLU A 102 3.96 16.04 -25.24
CA GLU A 102 4.33 14.61 -25.11
C GLU A 102 3.75 13.83 -23.91
N GLY A 103 2.83 12.89 -24.22
CA GLY A 103 2.51 11.72 -23.39
C GLY A 103 1.60 11.92 -22.18
N THR A 104 0.38 12.39 -22.36
CA THR A 104 -0.58 12.63 -21.26
C THR A 104 -1.19 11.32 -20.75
N VAL A 105 -0.79 10.86 -19.55
CA VAL A 105 -1.55 9.83 -18.80
C VAL A 105 -2.76 10.51 -18.16
N SER A 106 -3.96 10.06 -18.49
CA SER A 106 -5.20 10.71 -18.05
C SER A 106 -5.46 10.48 -16.54
N ALA A 107 -6.09 11.43 -15.84
CA ALA A 107 -6.47 11.24 -14.42
C ALA A 107 -7.38 10.00 -14.20
N ASN A 108 -8.10 9.60 -15.24
CA ASN A 108 -8.86 8.35 -15.25
C ASN A 108 -7.95 7.12 -15.19
N GLN A 109 -6.80 7.11 -15.88
CA GLN A 109 -5.83 6.02 -15.81
C GLN A 109 -5.19 5.90 -14.42
N VAL A 110 -4.83 7.01 -13.76
CA VAL A 110 -4.31 6.97 -12.37
C VAL A 110 -5.32 6.37 -11.38
N THR A 111 -6.60 6.68 -11.57
CA THR A 111 -7.69 6.10 -10.77
C THR A 111 -7.82 4.60 -11.04
N ILE A 112 -7.76 4.20 -12.31
CA ILE A 112 -7.81 2.80 -12.74
C ILE A 112 -6.62 2.00 -12.16
N TYR A 113 -5.40 2.54 -12.16
CA TYR A 113 -4.24 1.91 -11.51
C TYR A 113 -4.47 1.71 -10.01
N SER A 114 -4.92 2.76 -9.31
CA SER A 114 -5.11 2.74 -7.86
C SER A 114 -6.20 1.74 -7.43
N ASP A 115 -7.33 1.72 -8.14
CA ASP A 115 -8.45 0.81 -7.86
C ASP A 115 -8.05 -0.65 -8.13
N SER A 116 -7.27 -0.88 -9.19
CA SER A 116 -6.78 -2.21 -9.54
C SER A 116 -5.78 -2.74 -8.50
N ILE A 117 -4.86 -1.90 -8.03
CA ILE A 117 -3.91 -2.25 -6.96
C ILE A 117 -4.66 -2.63 -5.67
N ALA A 118 -5.65 -1.83 -5.27
CA ALA A 118 -6.43 -2.09 -4.06
C ALA A 118 -7.18 -3.42 -4.13
N GLN A 119 -7.82 -3.70 -5.27
CA GLN A 119 -8.55 -4.95 -5.48
C GLN A 119 -7.62 -6.18 -5.56
N ILE A 120 -6.47 -6.08 -6.22
CA ILE A 120 -5.46 -7.16 -6.26
C ILE A 120 -4.94 -7.46 -4.85
N LYS A 121 -4.66 -6.43 -4.04
CA LYS A 121 -4.21 -6.61 -2.65
C LYS A 121 -5.28 -7.26 -1.77
N ALA A 122 -6.55 -6.89 -1.96
CA ALA A 122 -7.67 -7.49 -1.23
C ALA A 122 -7.86 -8.97 -1.58
N GLU A 123 -7.90 -9.31 -2.88
CA GLU A 123 -8.00 -10.71 -3.33
C GLU A 123 -6.79 -11.53 -2.87
N ARG A 124 -5.56 -10.99 -2.97
CA ARG A 124 -4.37 -11.68 -2.49
C ARG A 124 -4.44 -11.99 -0.98
N PHE A 125 -5.02 -11.09 -0.18
CA PHE A 125 -5.22 -11.35 1.24
C PHE A 125 -6.20 -12.51 1.48
N MET A 126 -7.25 -12.63 0.66
CA MET A 126 -8.21 -13.73 0.76
C MET A 126 -7.60 -15.10 0.38
N TYR A 127 -6.56 -15.11 -0.46
CA TYR A 127 -5.90 -16.32 -0.96
C TYR A 127 -4.46 -16.49 -0.41
N ALA A 128 -4.16 -15.88 0.74
CA ALA A 128 -2.80 -15.79 1.26
C ALA A 128 -2.18 -17.17 1.58
N ASP A 129 -2.98 -18.12 2.06
CA ASP A 129 -2.53 -19.46 2.42
C ASP A 129 -2.25 -20.31 1.17
N GLU A 130 -3.02 -20.14 0.11
CA GLU A 130 -2.91 -20.86 -1.16
C GLU A 130 -1.80 -20.31 -2.06
N LEU A 131 -1.40 -19.04 -1.87
CA LEU A 131 -0.38 -18.37 -2.68
C LEU A 131 1.05 -18.53 -2.15
N ASN A 132 1.25 -19.09 -0.96
CA ASN A 132 2.46 -18.99 -0.13
C ASN A 132 3.75 -19.60 -0.73
N ASN A 133 3.73 -20.19 -1.94
CA ASN A 133 4.95 -20.62 -2.64
C ASN A 133 4.76 -20.85 -4.16
N THR A 134 3.94 -20.02 -4.82
CA THR A 134 3.57 -20.25 -6.23
C THR A 134 4.21 -19.27 -7.20
N GLN A 135 4.47 -19.72 -8.43
CA GLN A 135 4.88 -18.86 -9.54
C GLN A 135 3.86 -17.73 -9.80
N LEU A 136 2.58 -17.97 -9.48
CA LEU A 136 1.51 -16.99 -9.54
C LEU A 136 1.76 -15.80 -8.61
N LEU A 137 2.25 -16.03 -7.38
CA LEU A 137 2.58 -14.95 -6.45
C LEU A 137 3.67 -14.02 -7.01
N ASN A 138 4.67 -14.57 -7.69
CA ASN A 138 5.73 -13.77 -8.32
C ASN A 138 5.17 -12.90 -9.45
N VAL A 139 4.31 -13.48 -10.30
CA VAL A 139 3.63 -12.73 -11.38
C VAL A 139 2.74 -11.63 -10.81
N LEU A 140 2.02 -11.88 -9.71
CA LEU A 140 1.22 -10.85 -9.04
C LEU A 140 2.08 -9.71 -8.48
N ASN A 141 3.23 -10.02 -7.88
CA ASN A 141 4.12 -8.99 -7.37
C ASN A 141 4.68 -8.13 -8.51
N GLN A 142 5.04 -8.75 -9.65
CA GLN A 142 5.48 -8.02 -10.83
C GLN A 142 4.37 -7.11 -11.40
N ILE A 143 3.13 -7.61 -11.48
CA ILE A 143 1.98 -6.80 -11.89
C ILE A 143 1.76 -5.63 -10.93
N LEU A 144 1.85 -5.86 -9.62
CA LEU A 144 1.71 -4.81 -8.63
C LEU A 144 2.81 -3.75 -8.76
N GLU A 145 4.06 -4.16 -8.99
CA GLU A 145 5.19 -3.25 -9.25
C GLU A 145 4.97 -2.44 -10.53
N GLU A 146 4.47 -3.06 -11.60
CA GLU A 146 4.11 -2.40 -12.86
C GLU A 146 3.03 -1.33 -12.66
N LEU A 147 1.92 -1.70 -11.99
CA LEU A 147 0.82 -0.79 -11.70
C LEU A 147 1.23 0.34 -10.74
N GLU A 148 2.05 0.04 -9.72
CA GLU A 148 2.60 1.04 -8.78
C GLU A 148 3.54 2.03 -9.49
N ALA A 149 4.19 1.60 -10.58
CA ALA A 149 4.97 2.44 -11.48
C ALA A 149 4.13 3.14 -12.57
N GLU A 150 2.79 3.05 -12.49
CA GLU A 150 1.83 3.60 -13.47
C GLU A 150 2.07 3.09 -14.89
N LYS A 151 2.47 1.82 -15.00
CA LYS A 151 2.64 1.10 -16.26
C LYS A 151 1.58 0.01 -16.39
N ASP A 152 1.11 -0.19 -17.61
CA ASP A 152 0.25 -1.32 -17.93
C ASP A 152 0.99 -2.63 -17.62
N PRO A 153 0.30 -3.65 -17.07
CA PRO A 153 0.92 -4.94 -16.81
C PRO A 153 1.47 -5.56 -18.10
N SER A 154 2.60 -6.24 -18.01
CA SER A 154 3.19 -6.84 -19.21
C SER A 154 2.31 -7.93 -19.82
N ASP A 155 2.32 -8.03 -21.16
CA ASP A 155 1.59 -9.08 -21.90
C ASP A 155 1.94 -10.49 -21.44
N GLU A 156 3.20 -10.71 -21.02
CA GLU A 156 3.66 -11.98 -20.48
C GLU A 156 2.94 -12.34 -19.17
N ASN A 157 2.85 -11.38 -18.25
CA ASN A 157 2.15 -11.52 -16.97
C ASN A 157 0.65 -11.78 -17.19
N LEU A 158 0.03 -11.02 -18.09
CA LEU A 158 -1.40 -11.17 -18.43
C LEU A 158 -1.67 -12.52 -19.11
N LYS A 159 -0.77 -12.99 -19.97
CA LYS A 159 -0.86 -14.31 -20.61
C LYS A 159 -0.70 -15.44 -19.60
N PHE A 160 0.19 -15.29 -18.62
CA PHE A 160 0.35 -16.26 -17.53
C PHE A 160 -0.96 -16.38 -16.73
N LEU A 161 -1.56 -15.26 -16.31
CA LEU A 161 -2.84 -15.26 -15.61
C LEU A 161 -3.94 -15.95 -16.42
N LYS A 162 -4.05 -15.68 -17.73
CA LYS A 162 -5.01 -16.34 -18.63
C LYS A 162 -4.82 -17.85 -18.70
N ASN A 163 -3.58 -18.34 -18.63
CA ASN A 163 -3.30 -19.78 -18.63
C ASN A 163 -3.70 -20.43 -17.30
N VAL A 164 -3.43 -19.78 -16.18
CA VAL A 164 -3.83 -20.27 -14.85
C VAL A 164 -5.36 -20.28 -14.72
N ALA A 165 -6.04 -19.23 -15.17
CA ALA A 165 -7.51 -19.13 -15.14
C ALA A 165 -8.22 -20.21 -15.99
N ARG A 166 -7.54 -20.74 -17.02
CA ARG A 166 -8.04 -21.83 -17.87
C ARG A 166 -7.63 -23.23 -17.39
N SER A 167 -6.82 -23.31 -16.35
CA SER A 167 -6.37 -24.58 -15.78
C SER A 167 -7.41 -25.16 -14.83
N THR A 168 -7.21 -26.41 -14.41
CA THR A 168 -7.99 -27.05 -13.34
C THR A 168 -7.40 -26.81 -11.95
N SER A 169 -6.50 -25.83 -11.81
CA SER A 169 -5.91 -25.46 -10.52
C SER A 169 -6.97 -24.88 -9.58
N GLU A 170 -6.81 -25.12 -8.29
CA GLU A 170 -7.60 -24.47 -7.23
C GLU A 170 -7.46 -22.93 -7.27
N LEU A 171 -6.38 -22.41 -7.89
CA LEU A 171 -6.12 -20.99 -8.09
C LEU A 171 -6.71 -20.43 -9.40
N ALA A 172 -7.41 -21.24 -10.20
CA ALA A 172 -8.00 -20.78 -11.46
C ALA A 172 -9.06 -19.69 -11.24
N GLY A 173 -9.89 -19.82 -10.19
CA GLY A 173 -10.88 -18.82 -9.81
C GLY A 173 -10.23 -17.50 -9.40
N PHE A 174 -9.18 -17.56 -8.59
CA PHE A 174 -8.38 -16.40 -8.21
C PHE A 174 -7.75 -15.71 -9.44
N ALA A 175 -7.13 -16.47 -10.35
CA ALA A 175 -6.56 -15.92 -11.58
C ALA A 175 -7.61 -15.28 -12.49
N ALA A 176 -8.84 -15.80 -12.53
CA ALA A 176 -9.96 -15.20 -13.26
C ALA A 176 -10.40 -13.86 -12.64
N ASN A 177 -10.42 -13.75 -11.31
CA ASN A 177 -10.67 -12.49 -10.62
C ASN A 177 -9.59 -11.46 -10.95
N MET A 178 -8.31 -11.87 -10.98
CA MET A 178 -7.20 -10.99 -11.36
C MET A 178 -7.35 -10.46 -12.79
N ILE A 179 -7.72 -11.31 -13.75
CA ILE A 179 -7.99 -10.88 -15.13
C ILE A 179 -9.14 -9.87 -15.19
N THR A 180 -10.17 -10.06 -14.36
CA THR A 180 -11.32 -9.16 -14.30
C THR A 180 -10.91 -7.79 -13.75
N ILE A 181 -10.13 -7.76 -12.67
CA ILE A 181 -9.60 -6.51 -12.11
C ILE A 181 -8.70 -5.78 -13.11
N LEU A 182 -7.88 -6.54 -13.85
CA LEU A 182 -6.96 -6.00 -14.85
C LEU A 182 -7.61 -5.72 -16.21
N SER A 183 -8.92 -5.92 -16.37
CA SER A 183 -9.61 -5.68 -17.65
C SER A 183 -9.46 -4.28 -18.23
N PRO A 184 -9.30 -3.20 -17.44
CA PRO A 184 -9.06 -1.86 -17.99
C PRO A 184 -7.74 -1.71 -18.77
N PHE A 185 -6.80 -2.65 -18.62
CA PHE A 185 -5.48 -2.65 -19.25
C PHE A 185 -5.35 -3.69 -20.39
N LEU A 186 -6.46 -4.34 -20.77
CA LEU A 186 -6.51 -5.43 -21.76
C LEU A 186 -7.05 -5.00 -23.13
#